data_AF-A0A1B6LMJ3-F1
#
_entry.id   AF-A0A1B6LMJ3-F1
#
_cell.length_a   1.000
_cell.length_b   1.000
_cell.length_c   1.000
_cell.angle_alpha   90.00
_cell.angle_beta   90.00
_cell.angle_gamma   90.00
#
_symmetry.space_group_name_H-M   'P 1'
#
loop_
_entity.id
_entity.type
_entity.pdbx_description
1 polymer ?
#
loop_
_entity_poly.entity_id
_entity_poly.type
_entity_poly.pdbx_seq_one_letter_code
_entity_poly.pdbx_strand_id
1 'polypeptide(L)'
;PFANGPNDTPTDILRRINECKLDLTTGNWSTVSPEAKDLVRKMLHMDPHRRPTAAQLLQQPWLTLRLHLPTHPLQLQDPSQLKGAMAATYRAMSQSPRAPNLGPVVMSELARRRRKSRPKSSTEV
;
A
#
# COMPACT_ATOMS: atom_id res chain seq x y z
N PRO A 1 -1.43 10.08 2.55
CA PRO A 1 -2.77 9.99 3.18
C PRO A 1 -2.93 8.85 4.19
N PHE A 2 -2.16 7.77 4.11
CA PHE A 2 -2.37 6.58 4.97
C PHE A 2 -1.37 6.42 6.13
N ALA A 3 -0.36 7.28 6.21
CA ALA A 3 0.57 7.36 7.33
C ALA A 3 0.49 8.75 7.97
N ASN A 4 0.48 8.80 9.30
CA ASN A 4 0.46 10.02 10.10
C ASN A 4 1.88 10.52 10.44
N GLY A 5 2.90 9.68 10.27
CA GLY A 5 4.28 10.01 10.60
C GLY A 5 5.24 8.84 10.34
N PRO A 6 6.56 9.03 10.61
CA PRO A 6 7.58 8.00 10.41
C PRO A 6 7.45 6.78 11.34
N ASN A 7 6.75 6.94 12.47
CA ASN A 7 6.64 5.91 13.51
C ASN A 7 5.43 4.99 13.32
N ASP A 8 4.62 5.21 12.28
CA ASP A 8 3.47 4.35 12.00
C ASP A 8 3.93 2.94 11.64
N THR A 9 3.24 1.93 12.18
CA THR A 9 3.55 0.53 11.89
C THR A 9 3.13 0.17 10.47
N PRO A 10 3.87 -0.73 9.78
CA PRO A 10 3.47 -1.20 8.45
C PRO A 10 2.04 -1.78 8.41
N THR A 11 1.66 -2.50 9.47
CA THR A 11 0.33 -3.10 9.63
C THR A 11 -0.78 -2.07 9.68
N ASP A 12 -0.60 -0.97 10.42
CA ASP A 12 -1.59 0.11 10.48
C ASP A 12 -1.72 0.86 9.16
N ILE A 13 -0.59 1.11 8.49
CA ILE A 13 -0.59 1.77 7.18
C ILE A 13 -1.33 0.91 6.16
N LEU A 14 -1.02 -0.39 6.07
CA LEU A 14 -1.66 -1.32 5.14
C LEU A 14 -3.16 -1.45 5.42
N ARG A 15 -3.56 -1.49 6.71
CA ARG A 15 -4.97 -1.48 7.09
C ARG A 15 -5.67 -0.22 6.57
N ARG A 16 -5.08 0.97 6.75
CA ARG A 16 -5.67 2.23 6.26
C ARG A 16 -5.72 2.30 4.73
N ILE A 17 -4.72 1.75 4.04
CA ILE A 17 -4.74 1.60 2.56
C ILE A 17 -5.94 0.74 2.15
N ASN A 18 -6.13 -0.41 2.81
CA ASN A 18 -7.23 -1.33 2.51
C ASN A 18 -8.61 -0.72 2.82
N GLU A 19 -8.72 0.06 3.90
CA GLU A 19 -9.94 0.82 4.21
C GLU A 19 -10.21 1.93 3.19
N CYS A 20 -9.16 2.48 2.56
CA CYS A 20 -9.23 3.55 1.56
C CYS A 20 -10.07 4.78 2.01
N LYS A 21 -10.11 5.04 3.31
CA LYS A 21 -10.83 6.18 3.89
C LYS A 21 -9.97 7.43 3.83
N LEU A 22 -10.39 8.38 3.01
CA LEU A 22 -9.76 9.69 2.89
C LEU A 22 -10.63 10.73 3.59
N ASP A 23 -10.07 11.45 4.55
CA ASP A 23 -10.71 12.67 5.06
C ASP A 23 -10.47 13.82 4.08
N LEU A 24 -11.54 14.19 3.37
CA LEU A 24 -11.57 15.29 2.41
C LEU A 24 -12.50 16.42 2.89
N THR A 25 -12.63 16.56 4.21
CA THR A 25 -13.50 17.56 4.85
C THR A 25 -12.78 18.46 5.83
N THR A 26 -11.73 17.98 6.50
CA THR A 26 -11.05 18.74 7.56
C THR A 26 -9.81 19.50 7.07
N GLY A 27 -9.38 20.49 7.86
CA GLY A 27 -8.21 21.32 7.58
C GLY A 27 -8.29 22.03 6.23
N ASN A 28 -7.23 21.93 5.43
CA ASN A 28 -7.18 22.47 4.07
C ASN A 28 -8.34 21.97 3.20
N TRP A 29 -8.86 20.76 3.43
CA TRP A 29 -9.92 20.22 2.59
C TRP A 29 -11.26 20.95 2.73
N SER A 30 -11.44 21.81 3.73
CA SER A 30 -12.63 22.66 3.83
C SER A 30 -12.72 23.67 2.69
N THR A 31 -11.58 24.15 2.17
CA THR A 31 -11.49 25.18 1.12
C THR A 31 -11.10 24.63 -0.24
N VAL A 32 -10.59 23.40 -0.31
CA VAL A 32 -10.23 22.73 -1.56
C VAL A 32 -11.47 22.49 -2.43
N SER A 33 -11.34 22.76 -3.74
CA SER A 33 -12.44 22.68 -4.70
C SER A 33 -13.00 21.24 -4.82
N PRO A 34 -14.31 21.10 -5.15
CA PRO A 34 -14.93 19.78 -5.30
C PRO A 34 -14.28 18.94 -6.41
N GLU A 35 -13.82 19.56 -7.50
CA GLU A 35 -13.13 18.89 -8.62
C GLU A 35 -11.81 18.26 -8.16
N ALA A 36 -11.06 18.96 -7.30
CA ALA A 36 -9.83 18.44 -6.72
C ALA A 36 -10.08 17.21 -5.84
N LYS A 37 -11.13 17.28 -5.01
CA LYS A 37 -11.54 16.16 -4.14
C LYS A 37 -11.94 14.95 -4.95
N ASP A 38 -12.75 15.14 -5.99
CA ASP A 38 -13.17 14.08 -6.90
C ASP A 38 -11.98 13.43 -7.61
N LEU A 39 -11.04 14.24 -8.11
CA LEU A 39 -9.81 13.75 -8.74
C LEU A 39 -9.01 12.85 -7.80
N VAL A 40 -8.78 13.28 -6.56
CA VAL A 40 -8.02 12.50 -5.57
C VAL A 40 -8.75 11.19 -5.19
N ARG A 41 -10.08 11.20 -5.06
CA ARG A 41 -10.87 9.97 -4.82
C ARG A 41 -10.71 8.97 -5.96
N LYS A 42 -10.73 9.44 -7.22
CA LYS A 42 -10.52 8.59 -8.40
C LYS A 42 -9.10 8.04 -8.46
N MET A 43 -8.08 8.88 -8.22
CA MET A 43 -6.68 8.47 -8.26
C MET A 43 -6.30 7.46 -7.18
N LEU A 44 -6.85 7.62 -5.98
CA LEU A 44 -6.58 6.75 -4.84
C LEU A 44 -7.64 5.66 -4.67
N HIS A 45 -8.39 5.34 -5.73
CA HIS A 45 -9.39 4.29 -5.67
C HIS A 45 -8.76 2.92 -5.36
N MET A 46 -9.44 2.16 -4.50
CA MET A 46 -9.02 0.85 -3.98
C MET A 46 -8.96 -0.20 -5.10
N ASP A 47 -9.99 -0.25 -5.95
CA ASP A 47 -10.00 -1.01 -7.20
C ASP A 47 -9.14 -0.31 -8.28
N PRO A 48 -8.07 -0.94 -8.78
CA PRO A 48 -7.22 -0.39 -9.84
C PRO A 48 -7.93 -0.18 -11.17
N HIS A 49 -8.96 -0.97 -11.50
CA HIS A 49 -9.69 -0.84 -12.78
C HIS A 49 -10.54 0.43 -12.84
N ARG A 50 -10.90 0.96 -11.67
CA ARG A 50 -11.61 2.24 -11.53
C ARG A 50 -10.67 3.45 -11.45
N ARG A 51 -9.36 3.22 -11.38
CA ARG A 51 -8.37 4.29 -11.36
C ARG A 51 -8.19 4.84 -12.77
N PRO A 52 -8.32 6.16 -12.97
CA PRO A 52 -8.13 6.76 -14.27
C PRO A 52 -6.67 6.62 -14.72
N THR A 53 -6.49 6.44 -16.02
CA THR A 53 -5.17 6.48 -16.64
C THR A 53 -4.60 7.91 -16.63
N ALA A 54 -3.28 8.03 -16.81
CA ALA A 54 -2.64 9.35 -16.92
C ALA A 54 -3.27 10.22 -18.03
N ALA A 55 -3.62 9.62 -19.18
CA ALA A 55 -4.28 10.33 -20.28
C ALA A 55 -5.67 10.86 -19.89
N GLN A 56 -6.47 10.05 -19.18
CA GLN A 56 -7.78 10.48 -18.68
C GLN A 56 -7.67 11.58 -17.61
N LEU A 57 -6.64 11.52 -16.75
CA LEU A 57 -6.36 12.54 -15.74
C LEU A 57 -6.09 13.90 -16.37
N LEU A 58 -5.30 13.95 -17.46
CA LEU A 58 -4.98 15.21 -18.15
C LEU A 58 -6.20 15.94 -18.72
N GLN A 59 -7.32 15.24 -18.91
CA GLN A 59 -8.58 15.81 -19.39
C GLN A 59 -9.50 16.30 -18.26
N GLN A 60 -9.14 16.08 -16.99
CA GLN A 60 -10.01 16.45 -15.87
C GLN A 60 -10.05 17.98 -15.67
N PRO A 61 -11.23 18.57 -15.37
CA PRO A 61 -11.41 20.01 -15.21
C PRO A 61 -10.41 20.67 -14.26
N TRP A 62 -10.06 19.99 -13.16
CA TRP A 62 -9.10 20.50 -12.19
C TRP A 62 -7.70 20.70 -12.79
N LEU A 63 -7.30 19.89 -13.78
CA LEU A 63 -6.01 20.02 -14.48
C LEU A 63 -6.07 20.93 -15.70
N THR A 64 -7.22 21.00 -16.39
CA THR A 64 -7.39 21.79 -17.62
C THR A 64 -7.74 23.25 -17.34
N LEU A 65 -8.55 23.55 -16.32
CA LEU A 65 -9.02 24.89 -15.98
C LEU A 65 -8.14 25.57 -14.92
N ARG A 66 -6.82 25.53 -15.10
CA ARG A 66 -5.85 26.03 -14.10
C ARG A 66 -6.05 27.49 -13.68
N LEU A 67 -6.53 28.33 -14.61
CA LEU A 67 -6.77 29.75 -14.36
C LEU A 67 -7.93 30.01 -13.38
N HIS A 68 -8.80 29.02 -13.16
CA HIS A 68 -9.96 29.12 -12.27
C HIS A 68 -9.71 28.44 -10.91
N LEU A 69 -8.48 27.99 -10.64
CA LEU A 69 -8.16 27.34 -9.38
C LEU A 69 -8.04 28.37 -8.25
N PRO A 70 -8.51 28.03 -7.03
CA PRO A 70 -8.34 28.91 -5.87
C PRO A 70 -6.86 29.16 -5.59
N THR A 71 -6.49 30.41 -5.31
CA THR A 71 -5.11 30.82 -4.99
C THR A 71 -4.83 30.86 -3.49
N HIS A 72 -5.72 30.30 -2.67
CA HIS A 72 -5.58 30.31 -1.22
C HIS A 72 -4.35 29.48 -0.80
N PRO A 73 -3.51 29.99 0.12
CA PRO A 73 -2.38 29.24 0.62
C PRO A 73 -2.86 28.02 1.41
N LEU A 74 -2.23 26.88 1.17
CA LEU A 74 -2.48 25.65 1.92
C LEU A 74 -1.51 25.57 3.10
N GLN A 75 -2.02 25.15 4.26
CA GLN A 75 -1.15 24.88 5.40
C GLN A 75 -0.40 23.57 5.16
N LEU A 76 0.93 23.64 5.13
CA LEU A 76 1.78 22.47 4.93
C LEU A 76 2.27 21.92 6.28
N GLN A 77 2.38 20.59 6.37
CA GLN A 77 3.05 19.94 7.49
C GLN A 77 4.56 20.12 7.40
N ASP A 78 5.25 19.85 8.52
CA ASP A 78 6.71 19.85 8.55
C ASP A 78 7.29 18.89 7.48
N PRO A 79 8.24 19.35 6.65
CA PRO A 79 8.79 18.53 5.55
C PRO A 79 9.46 17.24 6.01
N SER A 80 10.08 17.23 7.19
CA SER A 80 10.76 16.04 7.72
C SER A 80 9.75 14.96 8.11
N GLN A 81 8.64 15.36 8.75
CA GLN A 81 7.56 14.45 9.10
C GLN A 81 6.87 13.89 7.85
N LEU A 82 6.58 14.74 6.86
CA LEU A 82 5.97 14.31 5.60
C LEU A 82 6.85 13.30 4.87
N LYS A 83 8.15 13.57 4.76
CA LYS A 83 9.13 12.65 4.15
C LYS A 83 9.19 11.32 4.90
N GLY A 84 9.16 11.36 6.23
CA GLY A 84 9.11 10.19 7.09
C GLY A 84 7.86 9.33 6.86
N ALA A 85 6.68 9.96 6.86
CA ALA A 85 5.40 9.29 6.60
C ALA A 85 5.35 8.67 5.20
N MET A 86 5.86 9.36 4.18
CA MET A 86 5.98 8.82 2.83
C MET A 86 6.89 7.59 2.78
N ALA A 87 8.09 7.67 3.37
CA ALA A 87 9.03 6.57 3.42
C ALA A 87 8.44 5.34 4.14
N ALA A 88 7.75 5.55 5.27
CA ALA A 88 7.05 4.49 5.99
C ALA A 88 5.96 3.83 5.12
N THR A 89 5.20 4.62 4.36
CA THR A 89 4.15 4.11 3.47
C THR A 89 4.73 3.20 2.38
N TYR A 90 5.77 3.65 1.68
CA TYR A 90 6.40 2.84 0.64
C TYR A 90 7.08 1.59 1.20
N ARG A 91 7.71 1.66 2.38
CA ARG A 91 8.24 0.48 3.07
C ARG A 91 7.13 -0.52 3.39
N ALA A 92 5.99 -0.07 3.92
CA ALA A 92 4.88 -0.94 4.25
C ALA A 92 4.32 -1.66 3.01
N MET A 93 4.19 -0.97 1.87
CA MET A 93 3.69 -1.56 0.63
C MET A 93 4.68 -2.50 -0.05
N SER A 94 5.98 -2.26 0.09
CA SER A 94 7.03 -3.07 -0.54
C SER A 94 7.46 -4.29 0.30
N GLN A 95 7.16 -4.29 1.59
CA GLN A 95 7.44 -5.41 2.47
C GLN A 95 6.42 -6.53 2.22
N SER A 96 6.84 -7.56 1.47
CA SER A 96 6.14 -8.83 1.44
C SER A 96 6.47 -9.62 2.72
N PRO A 97 5.51 -10.33 3.36
CA PRO A 97 5.85 -11.24 4.44
C PRO A 97 6.90 -12.24 3.94
N ARG A 98 8.00 -12.38 4.68
CA ARG A 98 9.04 -13.35 4.33
C ARG A 98 8.40 -14.73 4.24
N ALA A 99 8.64 -15.42 3.13
CA ALA A 99 8.24 -16.82 3.03
C ALA A 99 8.81 -17.59 4.24
N PRO A 100 8.01 -18.45 4.88
CA PRO A 100 8.51 -19.23 5.99
C PRO A 100 9.70 -20.07 5.51
N ASN A 101 10.73 -20.18 6.35
CA ASN A 101 11.87 -21.04 6.06
C ASN A 101 11.38 -22.48 5.97
N LEU A 102 11.66 -23.14 4.84
CA LEU A 102 11.32 -24.54 4.66
C LEU A 102 12.14 -25.39 5.64
N GLY A 103 11.46 -26.27 6.36
CA GLY A 103 12.12 -27.28 7.18
C GLY A 103 12.74 -28.39 6.32
N PRO A 104 13.63 -29.22 6.89
CA PRO A 104 14.15 -30.39 6.20
C PRO A 104 13.03 -31.32 5.71
N VAL A 105 13.23 -31.94 4.54
CA VAL A 105 12.23 -32.84 3.90
C VAL A 105 11.74 -33.94 4.84
N VAL A 106 12.56 -34.40 5.80
CA VAL A 106 12.19 -35.41 6.80
C VAL A 106 11.05 -34.96 7.73
N MET A 107 10.81 -33.66 7.88
CA MET A 107 9.67 -33.13 8.63
C MET A 107 8.34 -33.28 7.87
N SER A 108 8.37 -33.61 6.58
CA SER A 108 7.18 -33.98 5.82
C SER A 108 6.69 -35.36 6.23
N GLU A 109 5.39 -35.47 6.52
CA GLU A 109 4.74 -36.74 6.85
C GLU A 109 4.94 -37.80 5.76
N LEU A 110 4.95 -37.39 4.49
CA LEU A 110 5.22 -38.28 3.36
C LEU A 110 6.64 -38.86 3.41
N ALA A 111 7.64 -38.03 3.70
CA ALA A 111 9.03 -38.46 3.82
C ALA A 111 9.23 -39.42 5.00
N ARG A 112 8.54 -39.16 6.12
CA ARG A 112 8.54 -40.04 7.31
C ARG A 112 7.98 -41.42 6.99
N ARG A 113 6.90 -41.50 6.22
CA ARG A 113 6.32 -42.78 5.75
C ARG A 113 7.27 -43.55 4.83
N ARG A 114 7.86 -42.86 3.85
CA ARG A 114 8.82 -43.47 2.90
C ARG A 114 10.07 -44.04 3.57
N ARG A 115 10.56 -43.41 4.65
CA ARG A 115 11.68 -43.95 5.44
C ARG A 115 11.32 -45.24 6.17
N LYS A 116 10.10 -45.34 6.70
CA LYS A 116 9.62 -46.54 7.41
C LYS A 116 9.36 -47.71 6.47
N SER A 117 8.95 -47.44 5.22
CA SER A 117 8.67 -48.47 4.21
C SER A 117 9.90 -48.92 3.42
N ARG A 118 11.11 -48.41 3.73
CA ARG A 118 12.34 -48.81 3.03
C ARG A 118 12.80 -50.18 3.58
N PRO A 119 12.75 -51.27 2.80
CA PRO A 119 13.31 -52.55 3.22
C PRO A 119 14.82 -52.39 3.47
N LYS A 120 15.33 -52.99 4.55
CA LYS A 120 16.77 -53.05 4.82
C LYS A 120 17.40 -53.95 3.76
N SER A 121 18.09 -53.35 2.77
CA SER A 121 18.99 -54.11 1.91
C SER A 121 20.14 -54.61 2.76
N SER A 122 20.08 -55.87 3.20
CA SER A 122 21.27 -56.60 3.64
C SER A 122 22.11 -56.87 2.42
N THR A 123 23.13 -56.05 2.20
CA THR A 123 24.26 -56.43 1.36
C THR A 123 25.42 -56.63 2.33
N GLU A 124 25.48 -57.82 2.91
CA GLU A 124 26.70 -58.32 3.54
C GLU A 124 27.65 -58.75 2.42
N VAL A 125 28.90 -58.31 2.50
CA VAL A 125 30.02 -58.66 1.62
C VAL A 125 30.88 -59.68 2.33
#